data_AF-A0A843EUI4-F1
#
_entry.id   AF-A0A843EUI4-F1
#
_cell.length_a   1.000
_cell.length_b   1.000
_cell.length_c   1.000
_cell.angle_alpha   90.00
_cell.angle_beta   90.00
_cell.angle_gamma   90.00
#
_symmetry.space_group_name_H-M   'P 1'
#
loop_
_entity.id
_entity.type
_entity.pdbx_description
1 polymer ?
#
loop_
_entity_poly.entity_id
_entity_poly.type
_entity_poly.pdbx_seq_one_letter_code
_entity_poly.pdbx_strand_id
1 'polypeptide(L)'
;MADDRELLEMAVQEALDGIRAGDGGPFGCVIAKDGAIIAKGHNRVLIDKDPTAHGEVVAIRKACDALGTIDLSDCILYTSAEPCPM
;
A
#
# COMPACT_ATOMS: atom_id res chain seq x y z
N MET A 1 -6.31 13.99 11.78
CA MET A 1 -5.83 12.65 11.40
C MET A 1 -6.97 11.96 10.70
N ALA A 2 -6.67 11.18 9.67
CA ALA A 2 -7.70 10.46 8.93
C ALA A 2 -8.27 9.33 9.79
N ASP A 3 -9.55 9.00 9.60
CA ASP A 3 -10.15 7.82 10.21
C ASP A 3 -9.93 6.56 9.35
N ASP A 4 -10.31 5.39 9.89
CA ASP A 4 -10.13 4.10 9.20
C ASP A 4 -10.85 4.05 7.85
N ARG A 5 -12.01 4.70 7.73
CA ARG A 5 -12.78 4.69 6.48
C ARG A 5 -12.10 5.54 5.43
N GLU A 6 -11.64 6.74 5.79
CA GLU A 6 -10.89 7.62 4.89
C GLU A 6 -9.62 6.93 4.39
N LEU A 7 -8.90 6.22 5.26
CA LEU A 7 -7.68 5.48 4.90
C LEU A 7 -7.97 4.27 3.98
N LEU A 8 -9.09 3.57 4.21
CA LEU A 8 -9.54 2.48 3.34
C LEU A 8 -9.98 3.00 1.95
N GLU A 9 -10.70 4.13 1.90
CA GLU A 9 -11.08 4.78 0.65
C GLU A 9 -9.84 5.24 -0.14
N MET A 10 -8.79 5.70 0.54
CA MET A 10 -7.50 6.00 -0.09
C MET A 10 -6.80 4.76 -0.65
N ALA A 11 -6.88 3.61 0.02
CA ALA A 11 -6.34 2.36 -0.50
C ALA A 11 -7.07 1.92 -1.79
N VAL A 12 -8.39 2.11 -1.86
CA VAL A 12 -9.17 1.89 -3.07
C VAL A 12 -8.76 2.85 -4.19
N GLN A 13 -8.57 4.13 -3.87
CA GLN A 13 -8.12 5.11 -4.85
C GLN A 13 -6.73 4.77 -5.42
N GLU A 14 -5.80 4.35 -4.57
CA GLU A 14 -4.46 3.91 -4.98
C GLU A 14 -4.52 2.69 -5.92
N ALA A 15 -5.45 1.76 -5.68
CA ALA A 15 -5.71 0.63 -6.58
C ALA A 15 -6.17 1.12 -7.96
N LEU A 16 -7.13 2.06 -8.00
CA LEU A 16 -7.63 2.64 -9.25
C LEU A 16 -6.54 3.39 -10.03
N ASP A 17 -5.62 4.04 -9.34
CA ASP A 17 -4.50 4.76 -9.95
C ASP A 17 -3.51 3.78 -10.59
N GLY A 18 -3.18 2.67 -9.90
CA GLY A 18 -2.36 1.59 -10.45
C GLY A 18 -2.97 0.94 -11.70
N ILE A 19 -4.29 0.68 -11.70
CA ILE A 19 -5.00 0.16 -12.88
C ILE A 19 -4.92 1.16 -14.04
N ARG A 20 -5.16 2.45 -13.78
CA ARG A 20 -5.12 3.50 -14.81
C ARG A 20 -3.74 3.66 -15.42
N ALA A 21 -2.68 3.43 -14.64
CA ALA A 21 -1.30 3.42 -15.12
C ALA A 21 -0.92 2.14 -15.88
N GLY A 22 -1.65 1.03 -15.66
CA GLY A 22 -1.29 -0.28 -16.21
C GLY A 22 -0.16 -0.98 -15.44
N ASP A 23 0.08 -0.57 -14.19
CA ASP A 23 1.22 -1.03 -13.38
C ASP A 23 1.03 -2.47 -12.86
N GLY A 24 -0.23 -2.89 -12.67
CA GLY A 24 -0.57 -4.17 -12.09
C GLY A 24 -2.08 -4.39 -11.89
N GLY A 25 -2.42 -5.38 -11.05
CA GLY A 25 -3.79 -5.73 -10.71
C GLY A 25 -4.49 -4.69 -9.80
N PRO A 26 -5.81 -4.84 -9.54
CA PRO A 26 -6.64 -3.86 -8.82
C PRO A 26 -6.43 -3.88 -7.30
N PHE A 27 -5.19 -3.76 -6.84
CA PHE A 27 -4.84 -3.83 -5.41
C PHE A 27 -4.05 -2.59 -4.99
N GLY A 28 -4.55 -1.92 -3.96
CA GLY A 28 -3.98 -0.70 -3.41
C GLY A 28 -3.94 -0.76 -1.89
N CYS A 29 -2.97 -0.04 -1.31
CA CYS A 29 -2.60 -0.13 0.08
C CYS A 29 -2.12 1.23 0.62
N VAL A 30 -2.43 1.48 1.89
CA VAL A 30 -1.97 2.66 2.65
C VAL A 30 -1.41 2.18 3.97
N ILE A 31 -0.25 2.70 4.36
CA ILE A 31 0.29 2.53 5.72
C ILE A 31 0.17 3.86 6.44
N ALA A 32 -0.43 3.85 7.62
CA ALA A 32 -0.58 5.03 8.47
C ALA A 32 -0.14 4.76 9.90
N LYS A 33 0.30 5.80 10.60
CA LYS A 33 0.59 5.79 12.04
C LYS A 33 -0.18 6.93 12.69
N ASP A 34 -0.99 6.62 13.70
CA ASP A 34 -1.90 7.58 14.34
C ASP A 34 -2.76 8.37 13.32
N GLY A 35 -3.25 7.70 12.27
CA GLY A 35 -4.04 8.32 11.20
C GLY A 35 -3.28 9.33 10.32
N ALA A 36 -1.95 9.39 10.41
CA ALA A 36 -1.08 10.08 9.46
C ALA A 36 -0.49 9.08 8.47
N ILE A 37 -0.61 9.36 7.17
CA ILE A 37 -0.12 8.48 6.11
C ILE A 37 1.41 8.49 6.09
N ILE A 38 2.00 7.31 6.16
CA ILE A 38 3.44 7.09 6.02
C ILE A 38 3.78 6.72 4.57
N ALA A 39 3.01 5.82 3.97
CA ALA A 39 3.26 5.35 2.61
C ALA A 39 1.98 4.88 1.90
N LYS A 40 2.04 4.87 0.56
CA LYS A 40 1.01 4.31 -0.32
C LYS A 40 1.65 3.40 -1.36
N GLY A 41 0.97 2.30 -1.69
CA GLY A 41 1.41 1.34 -2.68
C GLY A 41 0.25 0.72 -3.43
N HIS A 42 0.47 0.35 -4.68
CA HIS A 42 -0.44 -0.48 -5.46
C HIS A 42 0.35 -1.64 -6.07
N ASN A 43 -0.36 -2.61 -6.63
CA ASN A 43 0.25 -3.72 -7.34
C ASN A 43 1.07 -3.19 -8.54
N ARG A 44 2.35 -3.53 -8.57
CA ARG A 44 3.32 -3.12 -9.60
C ARG A 44 3.95 -4.32 -10.32
N VAL A 45 3.31 -5.49 -10.25
CA VAL A 45 3.85 -6.75 -10.79
C VAL A 45 4.19 -6.64 -12.29
N LEU A 46 3.38 -5.91 -13.07
CA LEU A 46 3.61 -5.78 -14.51
C LEU A 46 4.73 -4.80 -14.83
N ILE A 47 4.73 -3.62 -14.19
CA ILE A 47 5.70 -2.56 -14.48
C ILE A 47 7.10 -2.90 -13.97
N ASP A 48 7.21 -3.49 -12.77
CA ASP A 48 8.49 -3.82 -12.15
C ASP A 48 8.99 -5.22 -12.57
N LYS A 49 8.16 -6.02 -13.25
CA LYS A 49 8.43 -7.43 -13.62
C LYS A 49 8.85 -8.28 -12.42
N ASP A 50 8.25 -7.98 -11.27
CA ASP A 50 8.53 -8.61 -9.98
C ASP A 50 7.23 -9.25 -9.45
N PRO A 51 7.13 -10.59 -9.36
CA PRO A 51 5.93 -11.25 -8.85
C PRO A 51 5.65 -10.93 -7.38
N THR A 52 6.62 -10.38 -6.65
CA THR A 52 6.46 -9.97 -5.24
C THR A 52 6.01 -8.53 -5.08
N ALA A 53 5.93 -7.74 -6.16
CA ALA A 53 5.54 -6.32 -6.13
C ALA A 53 4.02 -6.11 -5.95
N HIS A 54 3.44 -6.80 -4.97
CA HIS A 54 2.08 -6.61 -4.50
C HIS A 54 1.93 -5.25 -3.81
N GLY A 55 0.70 -4.72 -3.73
CA GLY A 55 0.44 -3.40 -3.14
C GLY A 55 0.94 -3.31 -1.70
N GLU A 56 0.77 -4.37 -0.94
CA GLU A 56 1.19 -4.53 0.45
C GLU A 56 2.71 -4.44 0.56
N VAL A 57 3.43 -5.21 -0.26
CA VAL A 57 4.90 -5.24 -0.28
C VAL A 57 5.47 -3.91 -0.73
N VAL A 58 4.88 -3.28 -1.76
CA VAL A 58 5.28 -1.96 -2.24
C VAL A 58 5.07 -0.89 -1.16
N ALA A 59 3.94 -0.91 -0.45
CA ALA A 59 3.67 0.02 0.63
C ALA A 59 4.63 -0.18 1.81
N ILE A 60 4.89 -1.43 2.21
CA ILE A 60 5.84 -1.77 3.29
C ILE A 60 7.24 -1.28 2.94
N ARG A 61 7.75 -1.59 1.74
CA ARG A 61 9.08 -1.13 1.29
C ARG A 61 9.19 0.41 1.38
N LYS A 62 8.20 1.12 0.84
CA LYS A 62 8.15 2.59 0.90
C LYS A 62 8.05 3.15 2.33
N ALA A 63 7.31 2.49 3.22
CA ALA A 63 7.21 2.92 4.62
C ALA A 63 8.54 2.74 5.35
N CYS A 64 9.23 1.61 5.14
CA CYS A 64 10.54 1.37 5.70
C CYS A 64 11.57 2.42 5.21
N ASP A 65 11.54 2.76 3.92
CA ASP A 65 12.40 3.80 3.35
C ASP A 65 12.09 5.18 3.94
N ALA A 66 10.81 5.53 4.09
CA ALA A 66 10.37 6.81 4.65
C ALA A 66 10.74 6.99 6.13
N LEU A 67 10.70 5.91 6.91
CA LEU A 67 11.01 5.92 8.35
C LEU A 67 12.48 5.59 8.65
N GLY A 68 13.24 5.10 7.67
CA GLY A 68 14.62 4.65 7.86
C GLY A 68 14.76 3.44 8.78
N THR A 69 13.73 2.59 8.86
CA THR A 69 13.69 1.41 9.75
C THR A 69 12.86 0.29 9.12
N ILE A 70 13.14 -0.96 9.51
CA ILE A 70 12.29 -2.11 9.17
C ILE A 70 11.15 -2.31 10.19
N ASP A 71 11.22 -1.62 11.33
CA ASP A 71 10.25 -1.71 12.40
C ASP A 71 9.07 -0.78 12.11
N LEU A 72 7.94 -1.38 11.74
CA LEU A 72 6.67 -0.69 11.47
C LEU A 72 5.69 -0.81 12.65
N SER A 73 6.19 -1.03 13.87
CA SER A 73 5.34 -1.05 15.06
C SER A 73 4.47 0.20 15.17
N ASP A 74 3.24 -0.01 15.63
CA ASP A 74 2.15 0.97 15.73
C ASP A 74 1.65 1.54 14.39
N CYS A 75 2.16 1.05 13.25
CA CYS A 75 1.56 1.35 11.95
C CYS A 75 0.40 0.40 11.66
N ILE A 76 -0.59 0.90 10.94
CA ILE A 76 -1.73 0.13 10.43
C ILE A 76 -1.63 0.09 8.90
N LEU A 77 -1.73 -1.11 8.34
CA LEU A 77 -1.81 -1.33 6.89
C LEU A 77 -3.29 -1.50 6.50
N TYR A 78 -3.76 -0.62 5.63
CA TYR A 78 -5.09 -0.68 5.02
C TYR A 78 -4.95 -1.21 3.60
N THR A 79 -5.73 -2.23 3.25
CA THR A 79 -5.68 -2.88 1.94
C THR A 79 -7.06 -2.83 1.28
N SER A 80 -7.10 -2.60 -0.04
CA SER A 80 -8.34 -2.57 -0.81
C SER A 80 -9.01 -3.95 -0.95
N ALA A 81 -8.27 -5.02 -0.66
CA ALA A 81 -8.73 -6.42 -0.66
C ALA A 81 -7.99 -7.21 0.43
N GLU A 82 -8.46 -8.42 0.71
CA GLU A 82 -7.78 -9.36 1.61
C GLU A 82 -6.38 -9.71 1.07
N PRO A 83 -5.32 -9.65 1.91
CA PRO A 83 -3.95 -9.94 1.48
C PRO A 83 -3.74 -11.43 1.21
N CYS A 84 -2.78 -11.75 0.34
CA CYS A 84 -2.45 -13.14 0.01
C CYS A 84 -1.55 -13.79 1.08
N PRO A 85 -1.35 -15.13 1.04
CA PRO A 85 -0.53 -15.86 2.02
C PRO A 85 0.99 -15.68 1.91
N MET A 86 1.47 -14.86 0.97
CA MET A 86 2.89 -14.67 0.65
C MET A 86 3.70 -14.22 1.87
#